data_AF-A0A1I4M560-F1
#
_entry.id   AF-A0A1I4M560-F1
#
_cell.length_a   1.000
_cell.length_b   1.000
_cell.length_c   1.000
_cell.angle_alpha   90.00
_cell.angle_beta   90.00
_cell.angle_gamma   90.00
#
_symmetry.space_group_name_H-M   'P 1'
#
loop_
_entity.id
_entity.type
_entity.pdbx_description
1 polymer ?
#
loop_
_entity_poly.entity_id
_entity_poly.type
_entity_poly.pdbx_seq_one_letter_code
_entity_poly.pdbx_strand_id
1 'polypeptide(L)' 'MARPLRIKFAGTLYHVTARGNARENIYHDDIDRQQFLLLLQNTVNRYDW' A
#
# COMPACT_ATOMS: atom_id res chain seq x y z
N MET A 1 -18.08 2.06 15.08
CA MET A 1 -17.08 1.41 15.95
C MET A 1 -15.74 2.10 15.78
N ALA A 2 -15.01 2.36 16.87
CA ALA A 2 -13.66 2.91 16.80
C ALA A 2 -12.68 1.84 16.29
N ARG A 3 -11.82 2.20 15.33
CA ARG A 3 -10.74 1.32 14.89
C ARG A 3 -9.64 1.30 15.96
N PRO A 4 -9.02 0.13 16.25
CA PRO A 4 -7.88 0.05 17.16
C PRO A 4 -6.73 0.97 16.71
N LEU A 5 -5.97 1.46 17.69
CA LEU A 5 -4.78 2.27 17.42
C LEU A 5 -3.75 1.45 16.64
N ARG A 6 -3.24 2.01 15.54
CA ARG A 6 -2.10 1.44 14.80
C ARG A 6 -0.81 1.90 15.46
N ILE A 7 -0.33 1.11 16.41
CA ILE A 7 0.91 1.38 17.13
C ILE A 7 2.09 1.22 16.16
N LYS A 8 2.99 2.19 16.16
CA LYS A 8 4.23 2.17 15.36
C LYS A 8 5.40 1.76 16.26
N PHE A 9 6.14 0.76 15.82
CA PHE A 9 7.41 0.30 16.36
C PHE A 9 8.54 0.59 15.35
N ALA A 10 9.67 1.10 15.83
CA ALA A 10 10.84 1.35 14.99
C ALA A 10 11.53 0.03 14.61
N GLY A 11 12.01 -0.07 13.37
CA GLY A 11 12.80 -1.22 12.89
C GLY A 11 12.01 -2.52 12.68
N THR A 12 10.69 -2.50 12.76
CA THR A 12 9.85 -3.69 12.54
C THR A 12 9.38 -3.80 11.10
N LEU A 13 9.11 -5.03 10.66
CA LEU A 13 8.45 -5.29 9.38
C LEU A 13 6.93 -5.12 9.49
N TYR A 14 6.34 -4.40 8.55
CA TYR A 14 4.89 -4.22 8.45
C TYR A 14 4.36 -4.91 7.19
N HIS A 15 3.25 -5.64 7.34
CA HIS A 15 2.50 -6.15 6.20
C HIS A 15 1.43 -5.13 5.79
N VAL A 16 1.60 -4.52 4.62
CA VAL A 16 0.65 -3.57 4.03
C VAL A 16 -0.10 -4.26 2.90
N THR A 17 -1.43 -4.16 2.91
CA THR A 17 -2.29 -4.70 1.85
C THR A 17 -3.28 -3.65 1.38
N ALA A 18 -3.62 -3.71 0.09
CA ALA A 18 -4.70 -2.94 -0.51
C ALA A 18 -5.77 -3.92 -0.99
N ARG A 19 -7.04 -3.52 -0.88
CA ARG A 19 -8.18 -4.31 -1.33
C ARG A 19 -9.23 -3.38 -1.92
N GLY A 20 -9.77 -3.75 -3.07
CA GLY A 20 -10.82 -2.99 -3.74
C GLY A 20 -12.09 -2.96 -2.90
N ASN A 21 -12.86 -1.90 -3.08
CA ASN A 21 -14.22 -1.86 -2.55
C ASN A 21 -14.97 -3.11 -3.02
N ALA A 22 -15.79 -3.72 -2.16
CA ALA A 22 -16.51 -4.95 -2.50
C ALA A 22 -15.67 -6.13 -3.05
N ARG A 23 -14.34 -6.18 -2.81
CA ARG A 23 -13.39 -7.17 -3.43
C ARG A 23 -13.18 -7.00 -4.93
N GLU A 24 -13.52 -5.83 -5.47
CA GLU A 24 -13.24 -5.52 -6.86
C GLU A 24 -11.73 -5.47 -7.13
N ASN A 25 -11.39 -5.54 -8.41
CA ASN A 25 -10.02 -5.36 -8.88
C ASN A 25 -9.52 -3.97 -8.48
N ILE A 26 -8.27 -3.91 -8.02
CA ILE A 26 -7.60 -2.64 -7.66
C ILE A 26 -6.78 -2.05 -8.81
N TYR A 27 -6.65 -2.79 -9.91
CA TYR A 27 -6.01 -2.37 -11.14
C TYR A 27 -6.99 -2.54 -12.30
N HIS A 28 -6.98 -1.61 -13.24
CA HIS A 28 -7.79 -1.71 -14.46
C HIS A 28 -7.19 -2.69 -15.46
N ASP A 29 -5.87 -2.64 -15.64
CA ASP A 29 -5.11 -3.51 -16.51
C ASP A 29 -3.65 -3.64 -16.01
N ASP A 30 -2.82 -4.34 -16.79
CA ASP A 30 -1.41 -4.51 -16.45
C ASP A 30 -0.59 -3.23 -16.57
N ILE A 31 -0.96 -2.30 -17.45
CA ILE A 31 -0.23 -1.03 -17.61
C ILE A 31 -0.47 -0.14 -16.37
N ASP A 32 -1.73 -0.02 -15.94
CA ASP A 32 -2.13 0.65 -14.70
C ASP A 32 -1.41 0.05 -13.48
N ARG A 33 -1.34 -1.29 -13.41
CA ARG A 33 -0.57 -1.98 -12.35
C ARG A 33 0.91 -1.58 -12.35
N GLN A 34 1.56 -1.53 -13.51
CA GLN A 34 2.97 -1.14 -13.59
C GLN A 34 3.17 0.33 -13.18
N GLN A 35 2.28 1.23 -13.59
CA GLN A 35 2.31 2.63 -13.18
C GLN A 35 2.18 2.78 -11.66
N PHE A 36 1.25 2.04 -11.05
CA PHE A 36 1.12 2.02 -9.59
C PHE A 36 2.39 1.52 -8.89
N LEU A 37 2.99 0.45 -9.39
CA LEU A 37 4.23 -0.09 -8.79
C LEU A 37 5.41 0.88 -8.89
N LEU A 38 5.52 1.63 -9.99
CA LEU A 38 6.52 2.69 -10.13
C LEU A 38 6.27 3.82 -9.12
N LEU A 39 5.02 4.24 -8.94
CA LEU A 39 4.66 5.25 -7.95
C LEU A 39 4.94 4.77 -6.51
N LEU A 40 4.66 3.50 -6.22
CA LEU A 40 4.95 2.87 -4.94
C LEU A 40 6.46 2.87 -4.68
N GLN A 41 7.27 2.44 -5.65
CA GLN A 41 8.73 2.47 -5.54
C GLN A 41 9.25 3.89 -5.26
N ASN A 42 8.77 4.88 -6.02
CA ASN A 42 9.14 6.28 -5.81
C ASN A 42 8.76 6.78 -4.41
N THR A 43 7.63 6.33 -3.88
CA THR A 43 7.18 6.68 -2.53
C THR A 43 8.07 6.06 -1.46
N VAL A 44 8.38 4.77 -1.58
CA VAL A 44 9.30 4.06 -0.67
C VAL A 44 10.66 4.76 -0.63
N ASN A 45 11.24 5.05 -1.81
CA ASN A 45 12.52 5.73 -1.92
C ASN A 45 12.49 7.17 -1.36
N ARG A 46 11.37 7.89 -1.51
CA ARG A 46 11.25 9.29 -1.08
C ARG A 46 11.14 9.43 0.44
N TYR A 47 10.53 8.46 1.11
CA TYR A 47 10.20 8.55 2.52
C TYR A 47 11.01 7.60 3.42
N ASP A 48 11.98 6.87 2.85
CA ASP A 48 12.80 5.88 3.55
C ASP A 48 11.95 4.84 4.30
N TRP A 49 10.94 4.30 3.62
CA TRP A 49 10.07 3.24 4.14
C TRP A 49 10.64 1.84 3.94
#